data_AF-A0A355SI03-F1
#
_entry.id   AF-A0A355SI03-F1
#
_cell.length_a   1.000
_cell.length_b   1.000
_cell.length_c   1.000
_cell.angle_alpha   90.00
_cell.angle_beta   90.00
_cell.angle_gamma   90.00
#
_symmetry.space_group_name_H-M   'P 1'
#
loop_
_entity.id
_entity.type
_entity.pdbx_description
1 polymer ?
#
loop_
_entity_poly.entity_id
_entity_poly.type
_entity_poly.pdbx_seq_one_letter_code
_entity_poly.pdbx_strand_id
1 'polypeptide(L)'
;QFLSDVGLDYLTLSRAAGTLSGGESQRIRLATQIGSGLVGVLYILDEPSIGLHQKDNEKLLRSLRHLTDIGNTLIVVEHDEETMYAADYIVDVGPGAGDHGGEIVAAGSIDAIKNCKRSITGQYLSG
;
A
#
# COMPACT_ATOMS: atom_id res chain seq x y z
N GLN A 1 -2.48 20.43 -3.65
CA GLN A 1 -3.48 19.38 -3.64
C GLN A 1 -2.83 18.01 -3.49
N PHE A 2 -2.15 17.47 -4.51
CA PHE A 2 -1.60 16.10 -4.47
C PHE A 2 -0.66 15.78 -3.28
N LEU A 3 0.21 16.70 -2.88
CA LEU A 3 1.06 16.52 -1.69
C LEU A 3 0.23 16.38 -0.40
N SER A 4 -0.89 17.10 -0.30
CA SER A 4 -1.80 17.01 0.84
C SER A 4 -2.59 15.70 0.82
N ASP A 5 -2.96 15.21 -0.37
CA ASP A 5 -3.70 13.95 -0.54
C ASP A 5 -2.87 12.73 -0.08
N VAL A 6 -1.54 12.82 -0.20
CA VAL A 6 -0.60 11.81 0.33
C VAL A 6 -0.07 12.14 1.74
N GLY A 7 -0.68 13.07 2.47
CA GLY A 7 -0.32 13.35 3.87
C GLY A 7 1.01 14.09 4.08
N LEU A 8 1.43 14.93 3.13
CA LEU A 8 2.66 15.74 3.19
C LEU A 8 2.40 17.25 3.26
N ASP A 9 1.25 17.65 3.80
CA ASP A 9 0.85 19.05 3.97
C ASP A 9 1.72 19.83 4.96
N TYR A 10 2.41 19.16 5.87
CA TYR A 10 3.35 19.75 6.82
C TYR A 10 4.73 20.10 6.22
N LEU A 11 5.04 19.61 5.01
CA LEU A 11 6.32 19.91 4.35
C LEU A 11 6.31 21.29 3.69
N THR A 12 7.39 22.04 3.87
CA THR A 12 7.61 23.29 3.15
C THR A 12 8.28 23.03 1.80
N LEU A 13 7.94 23.83 0.78
CA LEU A 13 8.54 23.74 -0.55
C LEU A 13 10.06 24.01 -0.56
N SER A 14 10.57 24.70 0.46
CA SER A 14 11.99 25.01 0.63
C SER A 14 12.79 23.89 1.30
N ARG A 15 12.13 22.82 1.77
CA ARG A 15 12.82 21.74 2.48
C ARG A 15 13.77 21.00 1.53
N ALA A 16 15.02 20.87 1.95
CA ALA A 16 16.04 20.19 1.16
C ALA A 16 15.72 18.69 1.03
N ALA A 17 15.79 18.16 -0.20
CA ALA A 17 15.45 16.78 -0.50
C ALA A 17 16.26 15.76 0.33
N GLY A 18 17.51 16.08 0.67
CA GLY A 18 18.36 15.22 1.52
C GLY A 18 17.91 15.08 2.98
N THR A 19 16.89 15.85 3.41
CA THR A 19 16.33 15.78 4.77
C THR A 19 14.98 15.07 4.83
N LEU A 20 14.53 14.49 3.71
CA LEU A 20 13.31 13.73 3.63
C LEU A 20 13.55 12.30 4.13
N SER A 21 12.60 11.74 4.87
CA SER A 21 12.58 10.31 5.16
C SER A 21 12.32 9.49 3.89
N GLY A 22 12.57 8.18 3.97
CA GLY A 22 12.23 7.26 2.88
C GLY A 22 10.74 7.33 2.51
N GLY A 23 9.86 7.26 3.51
CA GLY A 23 8.41 7.35 3.32
C GLY A 23 7.97 8.72 2.76
N GLU A 24 8.58 9.83 3.20
CA GLU A 24 8.31 11.15 2.63
C GLU A 24 8.68 11.20 1.13
N SER A 25 9.85 10.68 0.78
CA SER A 25 10.31 10.63 -0.61
C SER A 25 9.42 9.75 -1.50
N GLN A 26 8.97 8.61 -0.96
CA GLN A 26 8.05 7.71 -1.65
C GLN A 26 6.68 8.37 -1.89
N ARG A 27 6.14 9.06 -0.89
CA ARG A 27 4.86 9.77 -1.01
C ARG A 27 4.94 10.96 -1.98
N ILE A 28 6.06 11.68 -2.03
CA ILE A 28 6.29 12.69 -3.09
C ILE A 28 6.23 12.07 -4.48
N ARG A 29 6.86 10.90 -4.67
CA ARG A 29 6.78 10.18 -5.95
C ARG A 29 5.33 9.79 -6.26
N LEU A 30 4.60 9.26 -5.29
CA LEU A 30 3.19 8.90 -5.45
C LEU A 30 2.33 10.11 -5.85
N ALA A 31 2.47 11.25 -5.17
CA ALA A 31 1.78 12.49 -5.52
C ALA A 31 2.07 12.95 -6.97
N THR A 32 3.33 12.78 -7.41
CA THR A 32 3.73 13.09 -8.78
C THR A 32 3.06 12.16 -9.80
N GLN A 33 2.94 10.86 -9.48
CA GLN A 33 2.26 9.89 -10.35
C GLN A 33 0.75 10.17 -10.45
N ILE A 34 0.09 10.48 -9.33
CA ILE A 34 -1.32 10.89 -9.31
C ILE A 34 -1.52 12.13 -10.19
N GLY A 35 -0.66 13.14 -10.04
CA GLY A 35 -0.73 14.37 -10.83
C GLY A 35 -0.43 14.18 -12.32
N SER A 36 0.21 13.08 -12.72
CA SER A 36 0.51 12.80 -14.13
C SER A 36 -0.71 12.36 -14.93
N GLY A 37 -1.75 11.84 -14.26
CA GLY A 37 -3.00 11.40 -14.90
C GLY A 37 -2.82 10.25 -15.90
N LEU A 38 -1.76 9.45 -15.75
CA LEU A 38 -1.52 8.29 -16.60
C LEU A 38 -2.58 7.21 -16.36
N VAL A 39 -2.94 6.51 -17.45
CA VAL A 39 -3.95 5.44 -17.48
C VAL A 39 -3.32 4.19 -18.10
N GLY A 40 -3.73 3.00 -17.66
CA GLY A 40 -3.22 1.72 -18.14
C GLY A 40 -1.81 1.40 -17.64
N VAL A 41 -1.36 2.05 -16.55
CA VAL A 41 -0.06 1.81 -15.92
C VAL A 41 -0.18 0.76 -14.83
N LEU A 42 0.85 -0.09 -14.72
CA LEU A 42 1.06 -0.97 -13.56
C LEU A 42 1.98 -0.27 -12.56
N TYR A 43 1.44 0.07 -11.39
CA TYR A 43 2.20 0.61 -10.28
C TYR A 43 2.56 -0.52 -9.30
N ILE A 44 3.83 -0.60 -8.92
CA ILE A 44 4.31 -1.52 -7.89
C ILE A 44 4.83 -0.67 -6.73
N LEU A 45 4.23 -0.83 -5.55
CA LEU A 45 4.52 -0.03 -4.36
C LEU A 45 5.00 -0.95 -3.23
N ASP A 46 6.04 -0.50 -2.53
CA ASP A 46 6.67 -1.22 -1.42
C ASP A 46 6.38 -0.49 -0.11
N GLU A 47 5.51 -1.05 0.74
CA GLU A 47 5.09 -0.51 2.04
C GLU A 47 4.76 1.00 2.05
N PRO A 48 3.82 1.49 1.23
CA PRO A 48 3.50 2.91 1.18
C PRO A 48 2.96 3.48 2.51
N SER A 49 2.44 2.65 3.41
CA SER A 49 1.97 3.03 4.75
C SER A 49 3.11 3.37 5.71
N ILE A 50 4.36 3.03 5.38
CA ILE A 50 5.50 3.15 6.31
C ILE A 50 5.69 4.57 6.85
N GLY A 51 5.75 4.67 8.17
CA GLY A 51 5.94 5.93 8.89
C GLY A 51 4.76 6.90 8.78
N LEU A 52 3.58 6.44 8.36
CA LEU A 52 2.33 7.20 8.49
C LEU A 52 1.67 6.95 9.83
N HIS A 53 1.02 7.98 10.35
CA HIS A 53 0.08 7.84 11.44
C HIS A 53 -1.24 7.23 10.90
N GLN A 54 -1.95 6.42 11.70
CA GLN A 54 -3.20 5.75 11.27
C GLN A 54 -4.19 6.68 10.56
N LYS A 55 -4.38 7.89 11.11
CA LYS A 55 -5.24 8.93 10.55
C LYS A 55 -4.90 9.33 9.09
N ASP A 56 -3.63 9.25 8.70
CA ASP A 56 -3.18 9.58 7.35
C ASP A 56 -3.17 8.36 6.41
N ASN A 57 -3.29 7.13 6.96
CA ASN A 57 -3.42 5.90 6.18
C ASN A 57 -4.67 5.95 5.30
N GLU A 58 -5.81 6.42 5.83
CA GLU A 58 -7.03 6.60 5.05
C GLU A 58 -6.84 7.53 3.84
N LYS A 59 -6.03 8.59 3.97
CA LYS A 59 -5.76 9.53 2.87
C LYS A 59 -4.93 8.85 1.78
N LEU A 60 -3.92 8.07 2.20
CA LEU A 60 -3.13 7.24 1.31
C LEU A 60 -4.03 6.24 0.57
N LEU A 61 -4.87 5.49 1.28
CA LEU A 61 -5.78 4.50 0.68
C LEU A 61 -6.74 5.14 -0.34
N ARG A 62 -7.31 6.32 -0.03
CA ARG A 62 -8.12 7.07 -1.01
C ARG A 62 -7.33 7.45 -2.25
N SER A 63 -6.06 7.83 -2.09
CA SER A 63 -5.18 8.16 -3.20
C SER A 63 -4.83 6.94 -4.07
N LEU A 64 -4.58 5.78 -3.45
CA LEU A 64 -4.35 4.52 -4.17
C LEU A 64 -5.61 4.07 -4.91
N ARG A 65 -6.78 4.19 -4.29
CA ARG A 65 -8.06 3.87 -4.93
C ARG A 65 -8.36 4.79 -6.11
N HIS A 66 -8.05 6.07 -5.99
CA HIS A 66 -8.16 6.99 -7.13
C HIS A 66 -7.31 6.55 -8.32
N LEU A 67 -6.08 6.07 -8.10
CA LEU A 67 -5.23 5.55 -9.18
C LEU A 67 -5.85 4.32 -9.85
N THR A 68 -6.47 3.41 -9.11
CA THR A 68 -7.18 2.27 -9.71
C THR A 68 -8.43 2.72 -10.48
N ASP A 69 -9.18 3.68 -9.95
CA ASP A 69 -10.44 4.16 -10.54
C ASP A 69 -10.24 4.84 -11.91
N ILE A 70 -9.09 5.49 -12.11
CA ILE A 70 -8.72 6.08 -13.41
C ILE A 70 -8.23 5.04 -14.43
N GLY A 71 -8.19 3.75 -14.09
CA GLY A 71 -7.86 2.65 -15.00
C GLY A 71 -6.42 2.15 -14.91
N ASN A 72 -5.78 2.27 -13.75
CA ASN A 72 -4.47 1.67 -13.50
C ASN A 72 -4.58 0.39 -12.67
N THR A 73 -3.50 -0.39 -12.64
CA THR A 73 -3.38 -1.57 -11.76
C THR A 73 -2.30 -1.30 -10.72
N LEU A 74 -2.60 -1.64 -9.47
CA LEU A 74 -1.67 -1.48 -8.35
C LEU A 74 -1.33 -2.85 -7.77
N ILE A 75 -0.03 -3.09 -7.55
CA ILE A 75 0.49 -4.18 -6.73
C ILE A 75 1.17 -3.53 -5.54
N VAL A 76 0.70 -3.84 -4.33
CA VAL A 76 1.19 -3.21 -3.11
C VAL A 76 1.69 -4.30 -2.16
N VAL A 77 2.95 -4.19 -1.73
CA VAL A 77 3.48 -4.97 -0.61
C VAL A 77 3.12 -4.24 0.66
N GLU A 78 2.34 -4.88 1.55
CA GLU A 78 1.84 -4.26 2.78
C GLU A 78 1.67 -5.28 3.90
N HIS A 79 1.69 -4.75 5.12
CA HIS A 79 1.39 -5.48 6.35
C HIS A 79 0.31 -4.77 7.19
N ASP A 80 -0.22 -3.63 6.72
CA ASP A 80 -1.32 -2.89 7.36
C ASP A 80 -2.70 -3.55 7.10
N GLU A 81 -3.48 -3.72 8.17
CA GLU A 81 -4.79 -4.38 8.10
C GLU A 81 -5.80 -3.60 7.26
N GLU A 82 -5.88 -2.28 7.41
CA GLU A 82 -6.84 -1.44 6.67
C GLU A 82 -6.59 -1.55 5.17
N THR A 83 -5.32 -1.61 4.76
CA THR A 83 -4.92 -1.79 3.37
C THR A 83 -5.32 -3.17 2.85
N MET A 84 -5.13 -4.22 3.64
CA MET A 84 -5.59 -5.57 3.28
C MET A 84 -7.11 -5.62 3.12
N TYR A 85 -7.87 -5.00 4.01
CA TYR A 85 -9.33 -4.93 3.93
C TYR A 85 -9.83 -4.14 2.71
N ALA A 86 -9.09 -3.13 2.27
CA ALA A 86 -9.43 -2.32 1.11
C ALA A 86 -9.04 -2.98 -0.23
N ALA A 87 -8.20 -4.01 -0.22
CA ALA A 87 -7.69 -4.66 -1.42
C ALA A 87 -8.78 -5.47 -2.16
N ASP A 88 -8.80 -5.35 -3.48
CA ASP A 88 -9.70 -6.17 -4.32
C ASP A 88 -9.24 -7.63 -4.40
N TYR A 89 -7.93 -7.87 -4.23
CA TYR A 89 -7.31 -9.19 -4.27
C TYR A 89 -6.04 -9.19 -3.42
N ILE A 90 -5.82 -10.27 -2.66
CA ILE A 90 -4.68 -10.45 -1.77
C ILE A 90 -3.92 -11.70 -2.17
N VAL A 91 -2.59 -11.61 -2.15
CA VAL A 91 -1.68 -12.74 -2.31
C VAL A 91 -0.86 -12.86 -1.03
N ASP A 92 -1.09 -13.94 -0.28
CA ASP A 92 -0.38 -14.23 0.96
C ASP A 92 0.85 -15.10 0.67
N VAL A 93 2.04 -14.60 1.01
CA VAL A 93 3.33 -15.23 0.73
C VAL A 93 3.94 -15.71 2.04
N GLY A 94 4.31 -16.98 2.13
CA GLY A 94 4.73 -17.62 3.38
C GLY A 94 4.79 -19.14 3.24
N PRO A 95 4.86 -19.93 4.33
CA PRO A 95 4.38 -19.65 5.69
C PRO A 95 5.41 -18.98 6.62
N GLY A 96 6.68 -18.89 6.22
CA GLY A 96 7.74 -18.23 6.99
C GLY A 96 8.59 -17.31 6.13
N ALA A 97 9.74 -16.89 6.65
CA ALA A 97 10.73 -16.08 5.94
C ALA A 97 11.91 -16.92 5.46
N GLY A 98 12.67 -16.41 4.47
CA GLY A 98 13.85 -17.08 3.93
C GLY A 98 13.53 -18.46 3.35
N ASP A 99 14.31 -19.47 3.73
CA ASP A 99 14.16 -20.86 3.27
C ASP A 99 12.82 -21.51 3.66
N HIS A 100 12.09 -20.89 4.60
CA HIS A 100 10.77 -21.34 5.05
C HIS A 100 9.61 -20.55 4.41
N GLY A 101 9.91 -19.66 3.48
CA GLY A 101 8.94 -18.85 2.74
C GLY A 101 8.95 -19.14 1.24
N GLY A 102 8.53 -18.14 0.45
CA GLY A 102 8.59 -18.20 -1.01
C GLY A 102 7.47 -19.02 -1.67
N GLU A 103 6.50 -19.51 -0.91
CA GLU A 103 5.29 -20.15 -1.43
C GLU A 103 4.10 -19.20 -1.37
N ILE A 104 3.16 -19.38 -2.30
CA ILE A 104 1.84 -18.75 -2.21
C ILE A 104 0.97 -19.60 -1.30
N VAL A 105 0.67 -19.09 -0.11
CA VAL A 105 -0.13 -19.79 0.90
C VAL A 105 -1.62 -19.68 0.59
N ALA A 106 -2.05 -18.49 0.19
CA ALA A 106 -3.41 -18.18 -0.20
C ALA A 106 -3.42 -17.04 -1.21
N ALA A 107 -4.40 -17.03 -2.12
CA ALA A 107 -4.61 -15.95 -3.06
C ALA A 107 -6.11 -15.81 -3.34
N GLY A 108 -6.67 -14.61 -3.18
CA GLY A 108 -8.11 -14.40 -3.31
C GLY A 108 -8.62 -13.12 -2.64
N SER A 109 -9.93 -13.09 -2.40
CA SER A 109 -10.54 -12.04 -1.58
C SER A 109 -10.11 -12.14 -0.12
N ILE A 110 -10.36 -11.08 0.66
CA ILE A 110 -10.13 -11.07 2.10
C ILE A 110 -10.75 -12.29 2.82
N ASP A 111 -11.96 -12.70 2.42
CA ASP A 111 -12.63 -13.87 3.00
C ASP A 111 -11.91 -15.19 2.65
N ALA A 112 -11.35 -15.30 1.45
CA ALA A 112 -10.56 -16.46 1.07
C ALA A 112 -9.28 -16.57 1.91
N ILE A 113 -8.63 -15.43 2.21
CA ILE A 113 -7.46 -15.38 3.08
C ILE A 113 -7.85 -15.78 4.51
N LYS A 114 -8.90 -15.18 5.09
CA LYS A 114 -9.40 -15.50 6.44
C LYS A 114 -9.77 -16.97 6.63
N ASN A 115 -10.34 -17.60 5.60
CA ASN A 115 -10.72 -19.02 5.65
C ASN A 115 -9.54 -19.98 5.43
N CYS A 116 -8.37 -19.48 5.03
CA CYS A 116 -7.19 -20.32 4.81
C CYS A 116 -6.46 -20.59 6.13
N LYS A 117 -6.63 -21.80 6.69
CA LYS A 117 -5.96 -22.21 7.94
C LYS A 117 -4.43 -22.17 7.88
N ARG A 118 -3.83 -22.29 6.70
CA ARG A 118 -2.36 -22.20 6.51
C ARG A 118 -1.84 -20.77 6.52
N SER A 119 -2.70 -19.78 6.28
CA SER A 119 -2.33 -18.37 6.21
C SER A 119 -2.20 -17.79 7.62
N ILE A 120 -0.99 -17.37 7.99
CA ILE A 120 -0.78 -16.64 9.25
C ILE A 120 -1.55 -15.32 9.18
N THR A 121 -1.46 -14.61 8.04
CA THR A 121 -2.22 -13.40 7.75
C THR A 121 -3.72 -13.59 7.96
N GLY A 122 -4.29 -14.69 7.45
CA GLY A 122 -5.69 -15.04 7.62
C GLY A 122 -6.09 -15.25 9.09
N GLN A 123 -5.23 -15.88 9.89
CA GLN A 123 -5.45 -16.08 11.32
C GLN A 123 -5.47 -14.75 12.10
N TYR A 124 -4.60 -13.79 11.75
CA TYR A 124 -4.62 -12.45 12.36
C TYR A 124 -5.88 -11.68 11.98
N LEU A 125 -6.28 -11.75 10.70
CA LEU A 125 -7.45 -11.02 10.19
C LEU A 125 -8.80 -11.60 10.66
N SER A 126 -8.86 -12.84 11.14
CA SER A 126 -10.09 -13.48 11.62
C SER A 126 -10.41 -13.24 13.10
N GLY A 127 -9.44 -12.78 13.89
CA GLY A 127 -9.52 -12.82 15.37
C GLY A 127 -9.46 -14.24 15.91
#